data_AF-A0A4V1IW06-F1
#
_entry.id   AF-A0A4V1IW06-F1
#
_cell.length_a   1.000
_cell.length_b   1.000
_cell.length_c   1.000
_cell.angle_alpha   90.00
_cell.angle_beta   90.00
_cell.angle_gamma   90.00
#
_symmetry.space_group_name_H-M   'P 1'
#
loop_
_entity.id
_entity.type
_entity.pdbx_description
1 polymer ?
#
loop_
_entity_poly.entity_id
_entity_poly.type
_entity_poly.pdbx_seq_one_letter_code
_entity_poly.pdbx_strand_id
1 'polypeptide(L)'
;MADATTPVKHAQVSALELLQTWQDSPAAGRLLDVRSLDCYCQRRLQGAVSVPLSELSERWSELPSKQTAFALMLPGPGVSRVIELAKAEAAADDKTAAWQEQPCVDTILQQLRLRGWMPSHLFYDHSDETGLDALWEAAGELGLLVEAPPSSPAPFLFSPSPFLEEQAPRIEAALHAMYAAKEDSDSDANTGTRRFSMCDIGCGSGRDVAWMLTRTLPESNGGWSACAVDNWRGALGRTGQLLASRAFGPDRARLARASFQSSGQIRYYAIPHAAGGTGEDTARAEMVDALLVHSKTEAQQLLVVQQYDLVTVVRFLERAAFPLLDRLVRPGGFLLYSTFVDGVCTYEQPASGEHRLALGELAAYFGPSRGYTVLEDGLVWTEDGRPLSAFLARKAASASSASVSIITKLATSPPPQST
;
A
#
# COMPACT_ATOMS: atom_id res chain seq x y z
N MET A 1 -48.06 45.12 11.40
CA MET A 1 -47.56 44.44 10.18
C MET A 1 -46.12 44.88 10.01
N ALA A 2 -45.18 44.05 10.46
CA ALA A 2 -43.76 44.25 10.26
C ALA A 2 -43.30 43.14 9.32
N ASP A 3 -42.72 43.54 8.20
CA ASP A 3 -42.28 42.71 7.09
C ASP A 3 -41.03 41.92 7.49
N ALA A 4 -41.10 40.61 7.36
CA ALA A 4 -40.04 39.67 7.73
C ALA A 4 -39.74 38.78 6.52
N THR A 5 -39.03 39.32 5.53
CA THR A 5 -38.37 38.53 4.49
C THR A 5 -37.07 39.20 4.03
N THR A 6 -36.02 39.08 4.83
CA THR A 6 -34.65 39.25 4.31
C THR A 6 -34.01 37.86 4.27
N PRO A 7 -33.72 37.30 3.08
CA PRO A 7 -32.98 36.05 3.01
C PRO A 7 -31.56 36.31 3.52
N VAL A 8 -31.12 35.51 4.49
CA VAL A 8 -29.72 35.49 4.93
C VAL A 8 -28.89 35.07 3.72
N LYS A 9 -28.16 36.02 3.13
CA LYS A 9 -27.12 35.72 2.14
C LYS A 9 -26.01 34.96 2.87
N HIS A 10 -25.95 33.64 2.72
CA HIS A 10 -24.72 32.92 2.98
C HIS A 10 -23.64 33.55 2.09
N ALA A 11 -22.60 34.15 2.69
CA ALA A 11 -21.48 34.69 1.93
C ALA A 11 -20.88 33.53 1.12
N GLN A 12 -20.88 33.65 -0.21
CA GLN A 12 -20.14 32.72 -1.04
C GLN A 12 -18.65 32.94 -0.75
N VAL A 13 -18.01 31.93 -0.17
CA VAL A 13 -16.56 31.90 0.05
C VAL A 13 -15.88 31.97 -1.32
N SER A 14 -14.92 32.87 -1.50
CA SER A 14 -14.19 32.98 -2.76
C SER A 14 -13.29 31.76 -2.99
N ALA A 15 -12.95 31.45 -4.25
CA ALA A 15 -12.05 30.34 -4.56
C ALA A 15 -10.66 30.54 -3.94
N LEU A 16 -10.17 31.78 -3.90
CA LEU A 16 -8.91 32.15 -3.24
C LEU A 16 -8.95 31.87 -1.74
N GLU A 17 -10.02 32.29 -1.06
CA GLU A 17 -10.21 32.05 0.38
C GLU A 17 -10.28 30.54 0.66
N LEU A 18 -10.99 29.76 -0.15
CA LEU A 18 -11.09 28.31 0.02
C LEU A 18 -9.75 27.58 -0.16
N LEU A 19 -8.92 28.02 -1.12
CA LEU A 19 -7.57 27.47 -1.32
C LEU A 19 -6.65 27.83 -0.16
N GLN A 20 -6.73 29.07 0.36
CA GLN A 20 -5.98 29.50 1.53
C GLN A 20 -6.37 28.70 2.77
N THR A 21 -7.68 28.52 3.03
CA THR A 21 -8.12 27.71 4.17
C THR A 21 -7.67 26.26 4.05
N TRP A 22 -7.60 25.72 2.82
CA TRP A 22 -7.06 24.39 2.60
C TRP A 22 -5.55 24.32 2.90
N GLN A 23 -4.76 25.29 2.44
CA GLN A 23 -3.31 25.37 2.71
C GLN A 23 -3.00 25.51 4.21
N ASP A 24 -3.87 26.19 4.96
CA ASP A 24 -3.73 26.37 6.41
C ASP A 24 -4.31 25.20 7.23
N SER A 25 -4.92 24.21 6.57
CA SER A 25 -5.54 23.07 7.23
C SER A 25 -4.62 21.85 7.35
N PRO A 26 -4.94 20.89 8.23
CA PRO A 26 -4.27 19.58 8.23
C PRO A 26 -4.39 18.82 6.90
N ALA A 27 -5.29 19.19 5.98
CA ALA A 27 -5.43 18.58 4.67
C ALA A 27 -4.48 19.15 3.61
N ALA A 28 -3.67 20.17 3.94
CA ALA A 28 -2.74 20.81 3.02
C ALA A 28 -1.86 19.77 2.31
N GLY A 29 -1.76 19.89 0.97
CA GLY A 29 -0.98 18.97 0.14
C GLY A 29 -1.57 17.56 -0.03
N ARG A 30 -2.75 17.27 0.55
CA ARG A 30 -3.47 16.00 0.36
C ARG A 30 -4.80 16.25 -0.33
N LEU A 31 -4.82 16.03 -1.64
CA LEU A 31 -6.01 16.19 -2.46
C LEU A 31 -6.26 14.93 -3.28
N LEU A 32 -7.46 14.38 -3.16
CA LEU A 32 -7.97 13.32 -4.03
C LEU A 32 -8.65 13.97 -5.25
N ASP A 33 -8.15 13.69 -6.44
CA ASP A 33 -8.76 14.14 -7.69
C ASP A 33 -9.50 12.98 -8.37
N VAL A 34 -10.83 13.10 -8.45
CA VAL A 34 -11.69 12.06 -9.04
C VAL A 34 -12.15 12.40 -10.47
N ARG A 35 -11.61 13.47 -11.06
CA ARG A 35 -11.86 13.79 -12.48
C ARG A 35 -11.21 12.73 -13.38
N SER A 36 -11.50 12.79 -14.68
CA SER A 36 -10.84 11.92 -15.65
C SER A 36 -9.32 12.15 -15.62
N LEU A 37 -8.57 11.13 -16.03
CA LEU A 37 -7.11 11.22 -16.13
C LEU A 37 -6.70 12.35 -17.09
N ASP A 38 -7.44 12.58 -18.16
CA ASP A 38 -7.20 13.68 -19.11
C ASP A 38 -7.32 15.04 -18.43
N CYS A 39 -8.40 15.29 -17.68
CA CYS A 39 -8.57 16.54 -16.93
C CYS A 39 -7.43 16.75 -15.93
N TYR A 40 -7.02 15.69 -15.22
CA TYR A 40 -5.91 15.72 -14.27
C TYR A 40 -4.55 16.01 -14.93
N CYS A 41 -4.30 15.43 -16.11
CA CYS A 41 -3.07 15.63 -16.88
C CYS A 41 -2.99 17.02 -17.52
N GLN A 42 -4.13 17.57 -17.95
CA GLN A 42 -4.22 18.93 -18.48
C GLN A 42 -3.94 19.96 -17.39
N ARG A 43 -4.60 19.86 -16.24
CA ARG A 43 -4.40 20.77 -15.11
C ARG A 43 -4.78 20.14 -13.78
N ARG A 44 -4.03 20.42 -12.72
CA ARG A 44 -4.33 19.96 -11.36
C ARG A 44 -3.80 20.93 -10.32
N LEU A 45 -4.30 20.78 -9.09
CA LEU A 45 -3.69 21.41 -7.94
C LEU A 45 -2.43 20.63 -7.52
N GLN A 46 -1.42 21.35 -7.03
CA GLN A 46 -0.18 20.77 -6.54
C GLN A 46 -0.45 19.76 -5.42
N GLY A 47 0.20 18.59 -5.50
CA GLY A 47 0.00 17.50 -4.53
C GLY A 47 -1.28 16.67 -4.76
N ALA A 48 -2.10 16.99 -5.77
CA ALA A 48 -3.27 16.19 -6.12
C ALA A 48 -2.88 14.78 -6.59
N VAL A 49 -3.64 13.78 -6.12
CA VAL A 49 -3.49 12.37 -6.50
C VAL A 49 -4.73 11.94 -7.29
N SER A 50 -4.52 11.47 -8.52
CA SER A 50 -5.60 11.00 -9.38
C SER A 50 -6.06 9.59 -9.01
N VAL A 51 -7.35 9.48 -8.68
CA VAL A 51 -8.10 8.22 -8.66
C VAL A 51 -9.40 8.52 -9.39
N PRO A 52 -9.46 8.33 -10.72
CA PRO A 52 -10.63 8.68 -11.50
C PRO A 52 -11.89 8.04 -10.93
N LEU A 53 -13.01 8.75 -11.02
CA LEU A 53 -14.28 8.30 -10.45
C LEU A 53 -14.68 6.88 -10.90
N SER A 54 -14.40 6.53 -12.15
CA SER A 54 -14.63 5.20 -12.71
C SER A 54 -13.88 4.08 -11.98
N GLU A 55 -12.75 4.38 -11.35
CA GLU A 55 -11.88 3.42 -10.66
C GLU A 55 -11.98 3.49 -9.13
N LEU A 56 -12.62 4.52 -8.59
CA LEU A 56 -12.64 4.81 -7.15
C LEU A 56 -13.17 3.64 -6.31
N SER A 57 -14.15 2.91 -6.85
CA SER A 57 -14.77 1.76 -6.17
C SER A 57 -13.81 0.59 -5.94
N GLU A 58 -12.78 0.47 -6.78
CA GLU A 58 -11.75 -0.58 -6.70
C GLU A 58 -10.54 -0.09 -5.90
N ARG A 59 -10.30 1.22 -5.91
CA ARG A 59 -9.11 1.87 -5.34
C ARG A 59 -9.33 2.53 -3.98
N TRP A 60 -10.40 2.14 -3.26
CA TRP A 60 -10.65 2.61 -1.88
C TRP A 60 -9.46 2.43 -0.94
N SER A 61 -8.62 1.42 -1.17
CA SER A 61 -7.42 1.18 -0.36
C SER A 61 -6.31 2.21 -0.57
N GLU A 62 -6.40 3.08 -1.56
CA GLU A 62 -5.44 4.16 -1.80
C GLU A 62 -5.79 5.45 -1.06
N LEU A 63 -7.00 5.53 -0.50
CA LEU A 63 -7.43 6.69 0.28
C LEU A 63 -6.68 6.77 1.63
N PRO A 64 -6.62 7.96 2.24
CA PRO A 64 -6.01 8.11 3.55
C PRO A 64 -6.69 7.25 4.62
N SER A 65 -6.10 7.14 5.82
CA SER A 65 -6.84 6.63 6.98
C SER A 65 -8.09 7.48 7.25
N LYS A 66 -9.13 6.92 7.85
CA LYS A 66 -10.44 7.60 7.98
C LYS A 66 -10.38 8.87 8.82
N GLN A 67 -9.44 8.94 9.74
CA GLN A 67 -9.18 10.07 10.63
C GLN A 67 -8.32 11.15 9.95
N THR A 68 -7.73 10.84 8.80
CA THR A 68 -6.84 11.75 8.10
C THR A 68 -7.63 12.70 7.21
N ALA A 69 -7.48 14.00 7.45
CA ALA A 69 -8.09 15.04 6.64
C ALA A 69 -7.45 15.10 5.23
N PHE A 70 -8.29 15.26 4.22
CA PHE A 70 -7.90 15.48 2.83
C PHE A 70 -8.93 16.38 2.13
N ALA A 71 -8.56 16.92 0.98
CA ALA A 71 -9.45 17.65 0.07
C ALA A 71 -9.91 16.76 -1.09
N LEU A 72 -11.04 17.10 -1.71
CA LEU A 72 -11.59 16.38 -2.85
C LEU A 72 -11.80 17.33 -4.03
N MET A 73 -11.24 17.00 -5.20
CA MET A 73 -11.52 17.66 -6.48
C MET A 73 -12.57 16.85 -7.25
N LEU A 74 -13.68 17.50 -7.56
CA LEU A 74 -14.84 16.94 -8.24
C LEU A 74 -14.95 17.47 -9.67
N PRO A 75 -15.51 16.69 -10.61
CA PRO A 75 -15.86 17.21 -11.93
C PRO A 75 -16.95 18.30 -11.80
N GLY A 76 -16.97 19.25 -12.74
CA GLY A 76 -17.99 20.29 -12.78
C GLY A 76 -19.41 19.72 -12.93
N PRO A 77 -20.45 20.44 -12.44
CA PRO A 77 -21.84 19.98 -12.43
C PRO A 77 -22.43 19.70 -13.82
N GLY A 78 -21.86 20.27 -14.89
CA GLY A 78 -22.25 19.99 -16.28
C GLY A 78 -21.79 18.61 -16.80
N VAL A 79 -20.69 18.07 -16.26
CA VAL A 79 -20.18 16.74 -16.64
C VAL A 79 -21.11 15.62 -16.14
N SER A 80 -21.77 15.83 -15.00
CA SER A 80 -22.86 14.93 -14.55
C SER A 80 -23.99 14.84 -15.59
N ARG A 81 -24.26 15.92 -16.34
CA ARG A 81 -25.35 16.00 -17.33
C ARG A 81 -24.96 15.50 -18.73
N VAL A 82 -23.70 15.65 -19.14
CA VAL A 82 -23.17 15.05 -20.40
C VAL A 82 -23.09 13.53 -20.29
N ILE A 83 -22.71 13.03 -19.11
CA ILE A 83 -22.82 11.60 -18.78
C ILE A 83 -24.30 11.16 -18.81
N GLU A 84 -25.26 11.99 -18.37
CA GLU A 84 -26.71 11.73 -18.52
C GLU A 84 -27.23 11.74 -19.97
N LEU A 85 -26.71 12.61 -20.83
CA LEU A 85 -27.13 12.71 -22.23
C LEU A 85 -26.56 11.58 -23.09
N ALA A 86 -25.28 11.22 -22.90
CA ALA A 86 -24.69 10.05 -23.55
C ALA A 86 -25.40 8.73 -23.14
N LYS A 87 -25.93 8.66 -21.92
CA LYS A 87 -26.80 7.57 -21.44
C LYS A 87 -28.13 7.48 -22.19
N ALA A 88 -28.73 8.61 -22.56
CA ALA A 88 -30.01 8.65 -23.25
C ALA A 88 -29.89 8.20 -24.72
N GLU A 89 -28.78 8.54 -25.38
CA GLU A 89 -28.50 8.12 -26.75
C GLU A 89 -28.08 6.64 -26.85
N ALA A 90 -27.28 6.13 -25.90
CA ALA A 90 -26.85 4.73 -25.86
C ALA A 90 -27.97 3.74 -25.45
N ALA A 91 -28.93 4.18 -24.62
CA ALA A 91 -30.07 3.36 -24.20
C ALA A 91 -31.14 3.15 -25.30
N ALA A 92 -31.06 3.90 -26.41
CA ALA A 92 -31.98 3.74 -27.54
C ALA A 92 -31.70 2.47 -28.36
N ASP A 93 -30.50 1.86 -28.24
CA ASP A 93 -30.01 0.85 -29.19
C ASP A 93 -29.73 -0.55 -28.61
N ASP A 94 -29.86 -0.81 -27.30
CA ASP A 94 -29.62 -2.15 -26.74
C ASP A 94 -30.56 -2.52 -25.57
N LYS A 95 -31.28 -3.63 -25.71
CA LYS A 95 -32.29 -4.14 -24.77
C LYS A 95 -31.73 -5.14 -23.75
N THR A 96 -30.41 -5.30 -23.60
CA THR A 96 -29.86 -6.40 -22.79
C THR A 96 -28.78 -6.07 -21.77
N ALA A 97 -28.47 -4.80 -21.53
CA ALA A 97 -27.40 -4.46 -20.59
C ALA A 97 -27.92 -3.91 -19.26
N ALA A 98 -27.75 -4.71 -18.21
CA ALA A 98 -27.82 -4.27 -16.82
C ALA A 98 -26.60 -3.37 -16.55
N TRP A 99 -26.74 -2.06 -16.79
CA TRP A 99 -25.65 -1.10 -16.57
C TRP A 99 -25.61 -0.62 -15.11
N GLN A 100 -24.42 -0.64 -14.52
CA GLN A 100 -24.10 -0.06 -13.22
C GLN A 100 -24.20 1.47 -13.30
N GLU A 101 -25.06 2.07 -12.47
CA GLU A 101 -25.19 3.52 -12.33
C GLU A 101 -23.83 4.18 -12.01
N GLN A 102 -23.36 5.09 -12.87
CA GLN A 102 -22.25 5.97 -12.50
C GLN A 102 -22.73 7.01 -11.47
N PRO A 103 -22.12 7.09 -10.27
CA PRO A 103 -22.60 7.91 -9.16
C PRO A 103 -22.47 9.42 -9.48
N CYS A 104 -23.51 10.20 -9.15
CA CYS A 104 -23.40 11.66 -9.19
C CYS A 104 -22.48 12.17 -8.06
N VAL A 105 -22.08 13.45 -8.10
CA VAL A 105 -21.20 14.05 -7.07
C VAL A 105 -21.72 13.82 -5.65
N ASP A 106 -23.02 13.99 -5.42
CA ASP A 106 -23.65 13.76 -4.12
C ASP A 106 -23.54 12.29 -3.69
N THR A 107 -23.64 11.36 -4.64
CA THR A 107 -23.45 9.93 -4.38
C THR A 107 -22.01 9.63 -3.96
N ILE A 108 -20.99 10.30 -4.51
CA ILE A 108 -19.58 10.08 -4.13
C ILE A 108 -19.36 10.52 -2.69
N LEU A 109 -19.79 11.74 -2.35
CA LEU A 109 -19.66 12.27 -1.00
C LEU A 109 -20.41 11.41 0.01
N GLN A 110 -21.60 10.93 -0.35
CA GLN A 110 -22.35 9.98 0.46
C GLN A 110 -21.59 8.66 0.63
N GLN A 111 -21.03 8.08 -0.44
CA GLN A 111 -20.27 6.84 -0.39
C GLN A 111 -18.99 6.94 0.47
N LEU A 112 -18.28 8.08 0.39
CA LEU A 112 -17.13 8.38 1.24
C LEU A 112 -17.55 8.45 2.71
N ARG A 113 -18.60 9.22 3.01
CA ARG A 113 -19.15 9.38 4.37
C ARG A 113 -19.62 8.07 4.98
N LEU A 114 -20.35 7.26 4.22
CA LEU A 114 -20.82 5.94 4.65
C LEU A 114 -19.66 4.99 4.97
N ARG A 115 -18.51 5.16 4.32
CA ARG A 115 -17.29 4.40 4.59
C ARG A 115 -16.44 5.02 5.71
N GLY A 116 -16.81 6.21 6.20
CA GLY A 116 -16.18 6.91 7.31
C GLY A 116 -15.13 7.95 6.89
N TRP A 117 -15.00 8.27 5.60
CA TRP A 117 -14.15 9.37 5.14
C TRP A 117 -14.94 10.67 5.10
N MET A 118 -14.31 11.74 5.60
CA MET A 118 -14.88 13.07 5.62
C MET A 118 -13.90 14.05 4.97
N PRO A 119 -14.00 14.29 3.63
CA PRO A 119 -13.24 15.33 2.98
C PRO A 119 -13.48 16.68 3.67
N SER A 120 -12.40 17.39 3.99
CA SER A 120 -12.44 18.67 4.71
C SER A 120 -12.73 19.86 3.79
N HIS A 121 -12.34 19.76 2.53
CA HIS A 121 -12.48 20.78 1.50
C HIS A 121 -12.97 20.14 0.21
N LEU A 122 -13.84 20.84 -0.50
CA LEU A 122 -14.39 20.41 -1.79
C LEU A 122 -14.05 21.44 -2.84
N PHE A 123 -13.39 20.99 -3.89
CA PHE A 123 -13.10 21.78 -5.09
C PHE A 123 -13.89 21.20 -6.25
N TYR A 124 -14.28 22.07 -7.17
CA TYR A 124 -15.03 21.70 -8.36
C TYR A 124 -14.35 22.31 -9.56
N ASP A 125 -14.15 21.49 -10.59
CA ASP A 125 -13.68 21.95 -11.89
C ASP A 125 -14.83 22.65 -12.64
N HIS A 126 -15.15 23.86 -12.19
CA HIS A 126 -16.12 24.74 -12.81
C HIS A 126 -15.43 25.59 -13.88
N SER A 127 -15.90 25.51 -15.12
CA SER A 127 -16.10 26.70 -15.92
C SER A 127 -17.55 27.15 -15.66
N ASP A 128 -17.77 28.31 -15.04
CA ASP A 128 -19.12 28.85 -14.98
C ASP A 128 -19.63 29.22 -16.39
N GLU A 129 -20.92 29.51 -16.55
CA GLU A 129 -21.50 29.92 -17.85
C GLU A 129 -20.84 31.19 -18.43
N THR A 130 -20.06 31.91 -17.61
CA THR A 130 -19.26 33.08 -17.98
C THR A 130 -17.82 32.76 -18.39
N GLY A 131 -17.39 31.49 -18.29
CA GLY A 131 -16.04 31.05 -18.67
C GLY A 131 -14.94 31.48 -17.69
N LEU A 132 -15.29 31.94 -16.49
CA LEU A 132 -14.36 32.32 -15.44
C LEU A 132 -13.92 31.09 -14.67
N ASP A 133 -12.62 30.85 -14.72
CA ASP A 133 -11.96 29.68 -14.18
C ASP A 133 -11.47 30.00 -12.75
N ALA A 134 -12.34 30.59 -11.92
CA ALA A 134 -11.99 31.28 -10.67
C ALA A 134 -11.15 30.43 -9.71
N LEU A 135 -11.35 29.11 -9.69
CA LEU A 135 -10.52 28.18 -8.94
C LEU A 135 -9.08 28.12 -9.46
N TRP A 136 -8.92 28.00 -10.78
CA TRP A 136 -7.63 27.84 -11.43
C TRP A 136 -6.86 29.16 -11.51
N GLU A 137 -7.55 30.29 -11.69
CA GLU A 137 -6.96 31.62 -11.54
C GLU A 137 -6.39 31.80 -10.12
N ALA A 138 -7.21 31.55 -9.09
CA ALA A 138 -6.75 31.62 -7.70
C ALA A 138 -5.63 30.62 -7.39
N ALA A 139 -5.69 29.41 -7.95
CA ALA A 139 -4.61 28.44 -7.84
C ALA A 139 -3.32 28.93 -8.52
N GLY A 140 -3.42 29.63 -9.64
CA GLY A 140 -2.30 30.30 -10.30
C GLY A 140 -1.69 31.40 -9.43
N GLU A 141 -2.53 32.26 -8.83
CA GLU A 141 -2.09 33.31 -7.91
C GLU A 141 -1.34 32.76 -6.69
N LEU A 142 -1.77 31.60 -6.17
CA LEU A 142 -1.14 30.93 -5.03
C LEU A 142 0.02 30.01 -5.41
N GLY A 143 0.35 29.88 -6.70
CA GLY A 143 1.39 28.96 -7.18
C GLY A 143 1.05 27.47 -7.01
N LEU A 144 -0.24 27.14 -6.88
CA LEU A 144 -0.77 25.79 -6.70
C LEU A 144 -1.17 25.11 -8.01
N LEU A 145 -1.33 25.87 -9.11
CA LEU A 145 -1.73 25.32 -10.41
C LEU A 145 -0.56 24.59 -11.10
N VAL A 146 -0.83 23.39 -11.61
CA VAL A 146 0.10 22.60 -12.42
C VAL A 146 -0.54 22.22 -13.74
N GLU A 147 -0.03 22.75 -14.86
CA GLU A 147 -0.53 22.57 -16.24
C GLU A 147 0.42 21.73 -17.13
N ALA A 148 1.06 20.73 -16.53
CA ALA A 148 1.92 19.81 -17.25
C ALA A 148 1.62 18.38 -16.83
N PRO A 149 1.73 17.39 -17.74
CA PRO A 149 1.63 15.98 -17.36
C PRO A 149 2.55 15.65 -16.18
N PRO A 150 2.16 14.70 -15.30
CA PRO A 150 2.99 14.32 -14.17
C PRO A 150 4.37 13.83 -14.65
N SER A 151 5.43 14.56 -14.27
CA SER A 151 6.82 14.16 -14.56
C SER A 151 7.36 13.12 -13.58
N SER A 152 6.66 12.91 -12.46
CA SER A 152 6.97 11.92 -11.44
C SER A 152 5.67 11.30 -10.90
N PRO A 153 5.72 10.10 -10.30
CA PRO A 153 4.55 9.53 -9.64
C PRO A 153 4.05 10.50 -8.56
N ALA A 154 2.73 10.72 -8.51
CA ALA A 154 2.12 11.51 -7.44
C ALA A 154 2.43 10.90 -6.06
N PRO A 155 2.44 11.68 -4.97
CA PRO A 155 2.53 11.11 -3.62
C PRO A 155 1.38 10.11 -3.36
N PHE A 156 1.50 9.26 -2.34
CA PHE A 156 0.34 8.49 -1.86
C PHE A 156 -0.56 9.38 -1.00
N LEU A 157 -1.87 9.13 -1.00
CA LEU A 157 -2.77 9.74 -0.02
C LEU A 157 -2.74 9.01 1.33
N PHE A 158 -2.12 7.85 1.39
CA PHE A 158 -1.91 7.08 2.61
C PHE A 158 -0.45 7.14 3.05
N SER A 159 -0.24 6.86 4.34
CA SER A 159 1.06 6.49 4.90
C SER A 159 1.16 4.97 5.07
N PRO A 160 2.37 4.39 5.09
CA PRO A 160 2.56 3.00 5.50
C PRO A 160 2.23 2.85 7.00
N SER A 161 2.45 1.66 7.55
CA SER A 161 2.49 1.43 8.99
C SER A 161 3.42 2.45 9.65
N PRO A 162 2.97 3.18 10.70
CA PRO A 162 3.78 4.19 11.37
C PRO A 162 5.13 3.65 11.86
N PHE A 163 5.13 2.40 12.35
CA PHE A 163 6.35 1.77 12.84
C PHE A 163 7.33 1.42 11.70
N LEU A 164 6.83 1.06 10.51
CA LEU A 164 7.69 0.88 9.34
C LEU A 164 8.26 2.22 8.87
N GLU A 165 7.42 3.26 8.82
CA GLU A 165 7.83 4.62 8.43
C GLU A 165 8.98 5.13 9.31
N GLU A 166 8.84 4.96 10.62
CA GLU A 166 9.81 5.37 11.63
C GLU A 166 11.14 4.60 11.52
N GLN A 167 11.07 3.28 11.31
CA GLN A 167 12.26 2.42 11.37
C GLN A 167 13.00 2.26 10.04
N ALA A 168 12.36 2.54 8.90
CA ALA A 168 12.96 2.34 7.57
C ALA A 168 14.33 3.06 7.40
N PRO A 169 14.51 4.34 7.79
CA PRO A 169 15.82 5.01 7.66
C PRO A 169 16.94 4.31 8.44
N ARG A 170 16.63 3.81 9.65
CA ARG A 170 17.59 3.09 10.49
C ARG A 170 17.96 1.73 9.89
N ILE A 171 16.96 1.02 9.34
CA ILE A 171 17.16 -0.26 8.65
C ILE A 171 18.06 -0.06 7.43
N GLU A 172 17.75 0.93 6.58
CA GLU A 172 18.51 1.25 5.37
C GLU A 172 19.96 1.58 5.70
N ALA A 173 20.21 2.47 6.67
CA ALA A 173 21.57 2.83 7.09
C ALA A 173 22.38 1.60 7.56
N ALA A 174 21.74 0.70 8.32
CA ALA A 174 22.40 -0.51 8.80
C ALA A 174 22.69 -1.53 7.68
N LEU A 175 21.81 -1.64 6.68
CA LEU A 175 22.04 -2.48 5.51
C LEU A 175 23.15 -1.90 4.62
N HIS A 176 23.16 -0.59 4.41
CA HIS A 176 24.24 0.11 3.70
C HIS A 176 25.60 -0.16 4.35
N ALA A 177 25.72 0.06 5.65
CA ALA A 177 26.96 -0.20 6.38
C ALA A 177 27.41 -1.67 6.28
N MET A 178 26.46 -2.61 6.39
CA MET A 178 26.74 -4.04 6.29
C MET A 178 27.28 -4.42 4.90
N TYR A 179 26.66 -3.92 3.85
CA TYR A 179 27.04 -4.25 2.48
C TYR A 179 28.26 -3.46 1.99
N ALA A 180 28.55 -2.29 2.55
CA ALA A 180 29.81 -1.59 2.31
C ALA A 180 31.01 -2.34 2.93
N ALA A 181 30.81 -2.99 4.08
CA ALA A 181 31.84 -3.76 4.77
C ALA A 181 32.13 -5.13 4.12
N LYS A 182 31.18 -5.67 3.35
CA LYS A 182 31.39 -6.86 2.52
C LYS A 182 31.87 -6.39 1.15
N GLU A 183 33.17 -6.33 0.94
CA GLU A 183 33.77 -6.22 -0.41
C GLU A 183 33.37 -7.46 -1.23
N ASP A 184 32.13 -7.56 -1.73
CA ASP A 184 31.70 -8.76 -2.48
C ASP A 184 30.63 -8.49 -3.55
N SER A 185 31.11 -8.65 -4.78
CA SER A 185 30.63 -9.42 -5.95
C SER A 185 29.16 -9.45 -6.41
N ASP A 186 28.20 -8.95 -5.63
CA ASP A 186 26.76 -9.07 -5.95
C ASP A 186 26.13 -7.76 -6.43
N SER A 187 26.95 -6.73 -6.66
CA SER A 187 26.56 -5.64 -7.55
C SER A 187 26.48 -6.22 -8.95
N ASP A 188 25.37 -6.01 -9.66
CA ASP A 188 25.35 -6.15 -11.13
C ASP A 188 26.56 -5.37 -11.65
N ALA A 189 27.60 -6.10 -12.08
CA ALA A 189 28.92 -5.55 -12.43
C ALA A 189 28.85 -4.57 -13.61
N ASN A 190 27.67 -4.40 -14.20
CA ASN A 190 27.38 -3.55 -15.33
C ASN A 190 26.68 -2.23 -14.97
N THR A 191 26.16 -2.04 -13.74
CA THR A 191 25.38 -0.83 -13.38
C THR A 191 25.69 -0.23 -12.01
N GLY A 192 26.32 -0.97 -11.08
CA GLY A 192 26.63 -0.47 -9.72
C GLY A 192 25.41 -0.21 -8.82
N THR A 193 24.21 -0.58 -9.27
CA THR A 193 22.94 -0.32 -8.57
C THR A 193 22.60 -1.46 -7.60
N ARG A 194 22.70 -1.22 -6.29
CA ARG A 194 22.32 -2.21 -5.26
C ARG A 194 20.84 -2.08 -4.88
N ARG A 195 20.10 -3.18 -4.86
CA ARG A 195 18.72 -3.22 -4.32
C ARG A 195 18.63 -4.07 -3.06
N PHE A 196 17.87 -3.60 -2.08
CA PHE A 196 17.50 -4.39 -0.90
C PHE A 196 16.22 -5.18 -1.17
N SER A 197 16.09 -6.36 -0.58
CA SER A 197 14.89 -7.19 -0.73
C SER A 197 14.02 -7.19 0.53
N MET A 198 12.72 -7.01 0.35
CA MET A 198 11.72 -7.15 1.41
C MET A 198 10.73 -8.29 1.14
N CYS A 199 10.24 -8.92 2.21
CA CYS A 199 9.08 -9.81 2.15
C CYS A 199 8.02 -9.33 3.12
N ASP A 200 6.82 -9.03 2.61
CA ASP A 200 5.69 -8.56 3.42
C ASP A 200 4.65 -9.67 3.58
N ILE A 201 4.52 -10.18 4.80
CA ILE A 201 3.66 -11.30 5.15
C ILE A 201 2.32 -10.79 5.65
N GLY A 202 1.25 -11.15 4.95
CA GLY A 202 -0.08 -10.60 5.19
C GLY A 202 -0.21 -9.17 4.68
N CYS A 203 0.27 -8.92 3.45
CA CYS A 203 0.45 -7.57 2.91
C CYS A 203 -0.84 -6.74 2.78
N GLY A 204 -2.02 -7.38 2.84
CA GLY A 204 -3.31 -6.71 2.71
C GLY A 204 -3.41 -5.96 1.38
N SER A 205 -3.69 -4.65 1.42
CA SER A 205 -3.75 -3.84 0.19
C SER A 205 -2.40 -3.27 -0.27
N GLY A 206 -1.29 -3.71 0.32
CA GLY A 206 0.06 -3.46 -0.20
C GLY A 206 0.59 -2.04 0.01
N ARG A 207 0.07 -1.30 1.01
CA ARG A 207 0.51 0.07 1.32
C ARG A 207 1.98 0.13 1.72
N ASP A 208 2.39 -0.77 2.61
CA ASP A 208 3.76 -0.87 3.13
C ASP A 208 4.74 -1.21 2.00
N VAL A 209 4.41 -2.21 1.18
CA VAL A 209 5.18 -2.59 -0.01
C VAL A 209 5.29 -1.43 -0.99
N ALA A 210 4.18 -0.80 -1.37
CA ALA A 210 4.17 0.28 -2.34
C ALA A 210 5.01 1.48 -1.87
N TRP A 211 4.93 1.81 -0.57
CA TRP A 211 5.75 2.87 0.03
C TRP A 211 7.23 2.51 0.07
N MET A 212 7.59 1.29 0.47
CA MET A 212 8.99 0.87 0.45
C MET A 212 9.60 0.90 -0.96
N LEU A 213 8.84 0.56 -1.99
CA LEU A 213 9.31 0.59 -3.38
C LEU A 213 9.54 2.01 -3.94
N THR A 214 8.95 3.06 -3.36
CA THR A 214 9.26 4.45 -3.74
C THR A 214 10.54 4.97 -3.09
N ARG A 215 11.05 4.29 -2.06
CA ARG A 215 12.30 4.69 -1.41
C ARG A 215 13.47 4.47 -2.35
N THR A 216 14.20 5.56 -2.59
CA THR A 216 15.46 5.56 -3.33
C THR A 216 16.59 5.59 -2.32
N LEU A 217 17.68 4.90 -2.64
CA LEU A 217 18.87 4.83 -1.78
C LEU A 217 19.91 5.82 -2.33
N PRO A 218 20.15 6.97 -1.66
CA PRO A 218 20.96 8.06 -2.20
C PRO A 218 22.39 7.64 -2.55
N GLU A 219 22.95 6.68 -1.81
CA GLU A 219 24.35 6.26 -1.94
C GLU A 219 24.58 5.22 -3.04
N SER A 220 23.55 4.51 -3.51
CA SER A 220 23.71 3.40 -4.47
C SER A 220 22.92 3.56 -5.77
N ASN A 221 22.25 4.69 -5.96
CA ASN A 221 21.24 4.90 -7.01
C ASN A 221 20.20 3.75 -7.07
N GLY A 222 20.03 3.08 -5.93
CA GLY A 222 19.31 1.83 -5.78
C GLY A 222 17.95 2.02 -5.13
N GLY A 223 17.34 0.92 -4.71
CA GLY A 223 16.02 0.95 -4.09
C GLY A 223 15.63 -0.41 -3.55
N TRP A 224 14.34 -0.62 -3.38
CA TRP A 224 13.80 -1.87 -2.87
C TRP A 224 13.21 -2.75 -3.97
N SER A 225 13.31 -4.05 -3.77
CA SER A 225 12.47 -5.06 -4.42
C SER A 225 11.64 -5.78 -3.36
N ALA A 226 10.41 -6.18 -3.68
CA ALA A 226 9.48 -6.73 -2.69
C ALA A 226 8.79 -8.02 -3.14
N CYS A 227 8.59 -8.94 -2.19
CA CYS A 227 7.66 -10.05 -2.30
C CYS A 227 6.49 -9.79 -1.33
N ALA A 228 5.29 -9.55 -1.86
CA ALA A 228 4.09 -9.33 -1.06
C ALA A 228 3.25 -10.61 -1.02
N VAL A 229 2.91 -11.07 0.18
CA VAL A 229 2.29 -12.39 0.40
C VAL A 229 0.97 -12.24 1.12
N ASP A 230 -0.09 -12.82 0.57
CA ASP A 230 -1.41 -12.89 1.23
C ASP A 230 -2.17 -14.14 0.75
N ASN A 231 -3.13 -14.63 1.55
CA ASN A 231 -4.00 -15.72 1.13
C ASN A 231 -5.21 -15.20 0.33
N TRP A 232 -5.64 -13.97 0.61
CA TRP A 232 -6.83 -13.38 0.00
C TRP A 232 -6.50 -12.78 -1.36
N ARG A 233 -7.08 -13.37 -2.42
CA ARG A 233 -6.89 -12.90 -3.80
C ARG A 233 -7.29 -11.44 -3.99
N GLY A 234 -8.32 -10.95 -3.27
CA GLY A 234 -8.74 -9.55 -3.35
C GLY A 234 -7.72 -8.58 -2.79
N ALA A 235 -6.97 -8.96 -1.75
CA ALA A 235 -5.84 -8.19 -1.24
C ALA A 235 -4.73 -8.09 -2.29
N LEU A 236 -4.29 -9.23 -2.83
CA LEU A 236 -3.29 -9.26 -3.90
C LEU A 236 -3.72 -8.49 -5.15
N GLY A 237 -5.00 -8.54 -5.53
CA GLY A 237 -5.54 -7.75 -6.63
C GLY A 237 -5.40 -6.24 -6.39
N ARG A 238 -5.78 -5.75 -5.21
CA ARG A 238 -5.62 -4.33 -4.85
C ARG A 238 -4.15 -3.92 -4.75
N THR A 239 -3.29 -4.77 -4.18
CA THR A 239 -1.84 -4.54 -4.15
C THR A 239 -1.29 -4.44 -5.58
N GLY A 240 -1.68 -5.35 -6.47
CA GLY A 240 -1.28 -5.30 -7.87
C GLY A 240 -1.72 -4.02 -8.55
N GLN A 241 -2.99 -3.61 -8.39
CA GLN A 241 -3.50 -2.35 -8.96
C GLN A 241 -2.71 -1.13 -8.45
N LEU A 242 -2.42 -1.08 -7.15
CA LEU A 242 -1.63 -0.02 -6.53
C LEU A 242 -0.19 0.00 -7.07
N LEU A 243 0.44 -1.15 -7.27
CA LEU A 243 1.80 -1.22 -7.81
C LEU A 243 1.84 -0.87 -9.30
N ALA A 244 0.86 -1.35 -10.07
CA ALA A 244 0.73 -1.05 -11.49
C ALA A 244 0.46 0.44 -11.74
N SER A 245 -0.35 1.11 -10.90
CA SER A 245 -0.58 2.57 -10.99
C SER A 245 0.68 3.40 -10.71
N ARG A 246 1.71 2.79 -10.12
CA ARG A 246 3.04 3.37 -9.88
C ARG A 246 4.11 2.87 -10.85
N ALA A 247 3.70 2.12 -11.88
CA ALA A 247 4.60 1.51 -12.86
C ALA A 247 5.69 0.62 -12.24
N PHE A 248 5.41 0.00 -11.08
CA PHE A 248 6.30 -1.02 -10.53
C PHE A 248 6.06 -2.33 -11.26
N GLY A 249 7.08 -2.77 -12.00
CA GLY A 249 7.06 -4.02 -12.74
C GLY A 249 7.48 -5.24 -11.92
N PRO A 250 7.44 -6.44 -12.52
CA PRO A 250 7.81 -7.69 -11.87
C PRO A 250 9.25 -7.72 -11.37
N ASP A 251 10.18 -6.97 -11.98
CA ASP A 251 11.56 -6.83 -11.53
C ASP A 251 11.67 -6.14 -10.16
N ARG A 252 10.66 -5.33 -9.80
CA ARG A 252 10.57 -4.61 -8.52
C ARG A 252 9.66 -5.32 -7.51
N ALA A 253 8.63 -6.02 -7.96
CA ALA A 253 7.65 -6.63 -7.06
C ALA A 253 7.11 -7.96 -7.55
N ARG A 254 6.83 -8.87 -6.61
CA ARG A 254 6.17 -10.16 -6.85
C ARG A 254 5.04 -10.37 -5.83
N LEU A 255 3.91 -10.88 -6.30
CA LEU A 255 2.70 -11.10 -5.48
C LEU A 255 2.42 -12.60 -5.36
N ALA A 256 2.68 -13.16 -4.18
CA ALA A 256 2.56 -14.59 -3.94
C ALA A 256 1.31 -14.92 -3.10
N ARG A 257 0.53 -15.91 -3.56
CA ARG A 257 -0.61 -16.41 -2.78
C ARG A 257 -0.23 -17.60 -1.91
N ALA A 258 -0.24 -17.39 -0.59
CA ALA A 258 0.06 -18.43 0.38
C ALA A 258 -0.81 -18.30 1.64
N SER A 259 -1.07 -19.43 2.30
CA SER A 259 -1.76 -19.49 3.59
C SER A 259 -0.91 -20.21 4.62
N PHE A 260 -0.66 -19.54 5.74
CA PHE A 260 0.00 -20.08 6.92
C PHE A 260 -1.03 -20.85 7.75
N GLN A 261 -0.75 -22.12 8.02
CA GLN A 261 -1.63 -22.98 8.81
C GLN A 261 -1.13 -23.02 10.26
N SER A 262 -2.04 -23.19 11.21
CA SER A 262 -1.72 -23.37 12.63
C SER A 262 -0.86 -24.63 12.91
N SER A 263 -0.79 -25.57 11.96
CA SER A 263 0.12 -26.71 12.00
C SER A 263 1.58 -26.36 11.67
N GLY A 264 1.86 -25.12 11.27
CA GLY A 264 3.18 -24.67 10.79
C GLY A 264 3.44 -25.00 9.32
N GLN A 265 2.50 -25.65 8.63
CA GLN A 265 2.58 -25.86 7.19
C GLN A 265 2.15 -24.62 6.42
N ILE A 266 2.69 -24.46 5.21
CA ILE A 266 2.30 -23.40 4.28
C ILE A 266 1.62 -24.04 3.10
N ARG A 267 0.43 -23.53 2.76
CA ARG A 267 -0.27 -23.90 1.53
C ARG A 267 -0.02 -22.85 0.47
N TYR A 268 0.54 -23.28 -0.67
CA TYR A 268 0.78 -22.45 -1.84
C TYR A 268 -0.34 -22.59 -2.86
N TYR A 269 -0.69 -21.48 -3.51
CA TYR A 269 -1.75 -21.45 -4.50
C TYR A 269 -1.20 -20.93 -5.83
N ALA A 270 -1.57 -21.60 -6.92
CA ALA A 270 -1.42 -21.05 -8.25
C ALA A 270 -2.46 -19.95 -8.44
N ILE A 271 -2.08 -18.91 -9.17
CA ILE A 271 -2.98 -17.84 -9.60
C ILE A 271 -3.11 -17.96 -11.11
N PRO A 272 -4.27 -18.31 -11.66
CA PRO A 272 -4.44 -18.35 -13.12
C PRO A 272 -4.23 -16.96 -13.72
N HIS A 273 -3.63 -16.91 -14.91
CA HIS A 273 -3.59 -15.70 -15.73
C HIS A 273 -5.01 -15.17 -15.94
N ALA A 274 -5.17 -13.85 -15.96
CA ALA A 274 -6.41 -13.25 -16.42
C ALA A 274 -6.70 -13.67 -17.87
N ALA A 275 -7.96 -13.96 -18.20
CA ALA A 275 -8.34 -14.14 -19.59
C ALA A 275 -8.18 -12.78 -20.30
N GLY A 276 -7.35 -12.72 -21.34
CA GLY A 276 -7.03 -11.47 -22.03
C GLY A 276 -8.28 -10.70 -22.45
N GLY A 277 -8.32 -9.40 -22.13
CA GLY A 277 -9.34 -8.46 -22.60
C GLY A 277 -8.85 -7.64 -23.80
N THR A 278 -9.72 -6.80 -24.35
CA THR A 278 -9.42 -5.83 -25.42
C THR A 278 -9.73 -4.42 -24.91
N GLY A 279 -8.77 -3.48 -24.92
CA GLY A 279 -8.97 -2.05 -24.57
C GLY A 279 -7.83 -1.41 -23.75
N GLU A 280 -7.87 -0.10 -23.46
CA GLU A 280 -6.82 0.60 -22.67
C GLU A 280 -6.65 0.08 -21.23
N ASP A 281 -7.68 -0.54 -20.65
CA ASP A 281 -7.58 -1.25 -19.37
C ASP A 281 -6.67 -2.50 -19.42
N THR A 282 -6.24 -2.94 -20.62
CA THR A 282 -5.39 -4.13 -20.76
C THR A 282 -3.98 -3.90 -20.24
N ALA A 283 -3.35 -2.75 -20.49
CA ALA A 283 -1.95 -2.53 -20.09
C ALA A 283 -1.78 -2.58 -18.56
N ARG A 284 -2.73 -1.98 -17.82
CA ARG A 284 -2.74 -2.06 -16.35
C ARG A 284 -3.05 -3.47 -15.87
N ALA A 285 -4.04 -4.14 -16.46
CA ALA A 285 -4.37 -5.52 -16.13
C ALA A 285 -3.21 -6.50 -16.41
N GLU A 286 -2.50 -6.32 -17.52
CA GLU A 286 -1.30 -7.07 -17.90
C GLU A 286 -0.16 -6.82 -16.92
N MET A 287 0.04 -5.57 -16.48
CA MET A 287 1.03 -5.28 -15.44
C MET A 287 0.68 -5.95 -14.11
N VAL A 288 -0.60 -5.91 -13.70
CA VAL A 288 -1.09 -6.63 -12.52
C VAL A 288 -0.87 -8.13 -12.66
N ASP A 289 -1.17 -8.70 -13.82
CA ASP A 289 -0.95 -10.12 -14.11
C ASP A 289 0.53 -10.47 -14.03
N ALA A 290 1.41 -9.67 -14.64
CA ALA A 290 2.85 -9.87 -14.61
C ALA A 290 3.45 -9.82 -13.18
N LEU A 291 2.83 -9.07 -12.26
CA LEU A 291 3.23 -9.03 -10.85
C LEU A 291 2.85 -10.30 -10.09
N LEU A 292 1.83 -11.05 -10.53
CA LEU A 292 1.33 -12.24 -9.84
C LEU A 292 2.23 -13.45 -10.05
N VAL A 293 2.45 -14.19 -8.97
CA VAL A 293 3.15 -15.47 -9.01
C VAL A 293 2.13 -16.55 -9.39
N HIS A 294 2.21 -17.01 -10.65
CA HIS A 294 1.22 -17.94 -11.20
C HIS A 294 1.43 -19.39 -10.79
N SER A 295 2.67 -19.78 -10.43
CA SER A 295 2.99 -21.17 -10.08
C SER A 295 3.13 -21.39 -8.58
N LYS A 296 2.64 -22.54 -8.09
CA LYS A 296 2.84 -22.97 -6.69
C LYS A 296 4.33 -23.13 -6.36
N THR A 297 5.11 -23.63 -7.33
CA THR A 297 6.54 -23.87 -7.16
C THR A 297 7.32 -22.58 -7.00
N GLU A 298 7.02 -21.55 -7.79
CA GLU A 298 7.64 -20.23 -7.63
C GLU A 298 7.24 -19.57 -6.31
N ALA A 299 5.97 -19.65 -5.91
CA ALA A 299 5.54 -19.17 -4.59
C ALA A 299 6.29 -19.88 -3.45
N GLN A 300 6.54 -21.18 -3.59
CA GLN A 300 7.36 -21.95 -2.65
C GLN A 300 8.82 -21.52 -2.68
N GLN A 301 9.41 -21.23 -3.84
CA GLN A 301 10.78 -20.72 -3.93
C GLN A 301 10.93 -19.38 -3.19
N LEU A 302 9.99 -18.46 -3.37
CA LEU A 302 9.97 -17.16 -2.70
C LEU A 302 9.87 -17.26 -1.17
N LEU A 303 9.19 -18.29 -0.66
CA LEU A 303 8.89 -18.42 0.77
C LEU A 303 9.72 -19.46 1.52
N VAL A 304 10.42 -20.35 0.82
CA VAL A 304 11.23 -21.43 1.45
C VAL A 304 12.71 -21.31 1.13
N VAL A 305 13.06 -20.80 -0.04
CA VAL A 305 14.44 -20.77 -0.53
C VAL A 305 15.06 -19.39 -0.38
N GLN A 306 14.31 -18.33 -0.69
CA GLN A 306 14.83 -16.97 -0.63
C GLN A 306 14.94 -16.42 0.79
N GLN A 307 15.89 -15.50 0.96
CA GLN A 307 16.06 -14.71 2.17
C GLN A 307 16.09 -13.22 1.86
N TYR A 308 15.50 -12.44 2.76
CA TYR A 308 15.22 -11.04 2.58
C TYR A 308 16.00 -10.18 3.57
N ASP A 309 16.39 -8.99 3.14
CA ASP A 309 17.02 -7.98 4.01
C ASP A 309 16.04 -7.46 5.06
N LEU A 310 14.75 -7.42 4.72
CA LEU A 310 13.66 -7.05 5.62
C LEU A 310 12.47 -8.00 5.47
N VAL A 311 11.98 -8.56 6.57
CA VAL A 311 10.70 -9.25 6.63
C VAL A 311 9.75 -8.39 7.46
N THR A 312 8.62 -7.99 6.87
CA THR A 312 7.56 -7.23 7.55
C THR A 312 6.36 -8.11 7.83
N VAL A 313 5.76 -7.93 9.01
CA VAL A 313 4.49 -8.55 9.39
C VAL A 313 3.64 -7.48 10.08
N VAL A 314 2.65 -6.93 9.38
CA VAL A 314 1.82 -5.83 9.88
C VAL A 314 0.36 -6.26 9.97
N ARG A 315 -0.24 -6.12 11.16
CA ARG A 315 -1.65 -6.46 11.47
C ARG A 315 -2.05 -7.88 11.05
N PHE A 316 -1.09 -8.79 11.05
CA PHE A 316 -1.23 -10.22 10.84
C PHE A 316 -0.66 -10.96 12.06
N LEU A 317 -1.20 -12.13 12.38
CA LEU A 317 -0.64 -13.00 13.42
C LEU A 317 -0.93 -14.47 13.12
N GLU A 318 0.12 -15.24 12.90
CA GLU A 318 0.12 -16.71 12.90
C GLU A 318 1.41 -17.19 13.56
N ARG A 319 1.30 -17.65 14.82
CA ARG A 319 2.47 -18.08 15.63
C ARG A 319 3.18 -19.27 15.02
N ALA A 320 2.44 -20.16 14.36
CA ALA A 320 3.03 -21.32 13.71
C ALA A 320 3.94 -20.93 12.53
N ALA A 321 3.85 -19.68 12.04
CA ALA A 321 4.73 -19.15 11.00
C ALA A 321 6.08 -18.66 11.54
N PHE A 322 6.29 -18.50 12.86
CA PHE A 322 7.54 -17.95 13.40
C PHE A 322 8.82 -18.69 12.94
N PRO A 323 8.87 -20.04 12.87
CA PRO A 323 10.03 -20.74 12.33
C PRO A 323 10.33 -20.41 10.86
N LEU A 324 9.30 -20.09 10.08
CA LEU A 324 9.48 -19.65 8.69
C LEU A 324 10.01 -18.22 8.63
N LEU A 325 9.40 -17.31 9.40
CA LEU A 325 9.84 -15.91 9.46
C LEU A 325 11.33 -15.84 9.80
N ASP A 326 11.79 -16.66 10.74
CA ASP A 326 13.22 -16.76 11.06
C ASP A 326 14.07 -17.17 9.84
N ARG A 327 13.63 -18.14 9.05
CA ARG A 327 14.36 -18.59 7.84
C ARG A 327 14.38 -17.55 6.74
N LEU A 328 13.30 -16.78 6.60
CA LEU A 328 13.16 -15.73 5.60
C LEU A 328 14.08 -14.54 5.87
N VAL A 329 14.40 -14.27 7.13
CA VAL A 329 15.32 -13.17 7.47
C VAL A 329 16.76 -13.60 7.16
N ARG A 330 17.40 -12.85 6.26
CA ARG A 330 18.81 -13.01 5.91
C ARG A 330 19.69 -12.77 7.14
N PRO A 331 20.83 -13.47 7.31
CA PRO A 331 21.82 -13.08 8.30
C PRO A 331 22.24 -11.62 8.12
N GLY A 332 22.10 -10.82 9.18
CA GLY A 332 22.31 -9.37 9.17
C GLY A 332 21.08 -8.52 8.78
N GLY A 333 20.02 -9.16 8.28
CA GLY A 333 18.72 -8.55 7.96
C GLY A 333 17.79 -8.38 9.17
N PHE A 334 16.58 -7.92 8.90
CA PHE A 334 15.64 -7.42 9.91
C PHE A 334 14.29 -8.14 9.87
N LEU A 335 13.72 -8.35 11.05
CA LEU A 335 12.31 -8.68 11.24
C LEU A 335 11.63 -7.47 11.87
N LEU A 336 10.63 -6.91 11.17
CA LEU A 336 9.74 -5.88 11.68
C LEU A 336 8.34 -6.48 11.83
N TYR A 337 7.81 -6.43 13.05
CA TYR A 337 6.49 -6.96 13.37
C TYR A 337 5.68 -5.87 14.06
N SER A 338 4.48 -5.57 13.56
CA SER A 338 3.55 -4.68 14.24
C SER A 338 2.12 -5.19 14.16
N THR A 339 1.55 -5.63 15.30
CA THR A 339 0.20 -6.20 15.33
C THR A 339 -0.46 -5.97 16.69
N PHE A 340 -1.76 -6.29 16.80
CA PHE A 340 -2.53 -6.05 18.02
C PHE A 340 -1.94 -6.79 19.22
N VAL A 341 -1.95 -6.11 20.37
CA VAL A 341 -1.43 -6.63 21.64
C VAL A 341 -2.56 -6.95 22.60
N ASP A 342 -2.43 -8.04 23.34
CA ASP A 342 -3.40 -8.46 24.34
C ASP A 342 -3.20 -7.75 25.68
N GLY A 343 -4.28 -7.61 26.47
CA GLY A 343 -4.21 -7.10 27.84
C GLY A 343 -4.00 -5.58 28.00
N VAL A 344 -3.92 -4.80 26.93
CA VAL A 344 -3.77 -3.32 26.99
C VAL A 344 -5.11 -2.61 26.86
N CYS A 345 -5.99 -3.05 25.97
CA CYS A 345 -7.35 -2.53 25.83
C CYS A 345 -8.33 -3.63 25.40
N THR A 346 -9.63 -3.35 25.49
CA THR A 346 -10.68 -4.17 24.90
C THR A 346 -10.82 -3.87 23.41
N TYR A 347 -11.00 -4.91 22.59
CA TYR A 347 -11.14 -4.80 21.15
C TYR A 347 -12.53 -5.26 20.71
N GLU A 348 -13.18 -4.51 19.83
CA GLU A 348 -14.31 -5.04 19.05
C GLU A 348 -13.81 -6.04 18.00
N GLN A 349 -12.69 -5.72 17.32
CA GLN A 349 -11.99 -6.59 16.38
C GLN A 349 -10.47 -6.33 16.39
N PRO A 350 -9.62 -7.37 16.49
CA PRO A 350 -9.96 -8.77 16.70
C PRO A 350 -10.35 -9.04 18.17
N ALA A 351 -11.51 -9.66 18.39
CA ALA A 351 -12.01 -9.96 19.75
C ALA A 351 -11.30 -11.16 20.42
N SER A 352 -10.78 -12.11 19.64
CA SER A 352 -10.05 -13.27 20.15
C SER A 352 -8.60 -12.93 20.51
N GLY A 353 -8.13 -13.41 21.67
CA GLY A 353 -6.73 -13.32 22.09
C GLY A 353 -5.78 -14.11 21.18
N GLU A 354 -6.27 -15.08 20.41
CA GLU A 354 -5.44 -15.83 19.44
C GLU A 354 -4.86 -14.94 18.35
N HIS A 355 -5.54 -13.83 18.03
CA HIS A 355 -5.11 -12.85 17.03
C HIS A 355 -4.41 -11.62 17.64
N ARG A 356 -4.02 -11.71 18.93
CA ARG A 356 -3.28 -10.68 19.63
C ARG A 356 -2.02 -11.26 20.25
N LEU A 357 -0.94 -10.50 20.26
CA LEU A 357 0.32 -10.91 20.88
C LEU A 357 0.30 -10.65 22.38
N ALA A 358 0.92 -11.53 23.15
CA ALA A 358 1.28 -11.20 24.52
C ALA A 358 2.47 -10.22 24.53
N LEU A 359 2.55 -9.37 25.55
CA LEU A 359 3.71 -8.47 25.74
C LEU A 359 5.00 -9.29 25.90
N GLY A 360 6.06 -8.91 25.17
CA GLY A 360 7.36 -9.58 25.18
C GLY A 360 7.40 -10.94 24.48
N GLU A 361 6.28 -11.40 23.90
CA GLU A 361 6.22 -12.71 23.23
C GLU A 361 7.20 -12.83 22.06
N LEU A 362 7.29 -11.77 21.25
CA LEU A 362 8.20 -11.73 20.11
C LEU A 362 9.67 -11.68 20.54
N ALA A 363 10.02 -10.88 21.55
CA ALA A 363 11.38 -10.84 22.09
C ALA A 363 11.80 -12.16 22.72
N ALA A 364 10.87 -12.89 23.36
CA ALA A 364 11.12 -14.22 23.89
C ALA A 364 11.43 -15.23 22.78
N TYR A 365 10.72 -15.15 21.64
CA TYR A 365 10.97 -16.05 20.50
C TYR A 365 12.18 -15.63 19.67
N PHE A 366 12.19 -14.39 19.17
CA PHE A 366 13.21 -13.80 18.29
C PHE A 366 14.27 -13.02 19.11
N GLY A 367 14.78 -13.66 20.17
CA GLY A 367 15.80 -13.08 21.04
C GLY A 367 17.22 -13.58 20.75
N PRO A 368 18.18 -13.24 21.62
CA PRO A 368 19.57 -13.67 21.49
C PRO A 368 19.76 -15.19 21.40
N SER A 369 18.88 -15.99 22.01
CA SER A 369 18.89 -17.46 21.92
C SER A 369 18.68 -18.00 20.50
N ARG A 370 18.11 -17.20 19.59
CA ARG A 370 17.97 -17.50 18.16
C ARG A 370 18.88 -16.64 17.28
N GLY A 371 19.86 -15.97 17.86
CA GLY A 371 20.79 -15.12 17.13
C GLY A 371 20.17 -13.81 16.65
N TYR A 372 19.21 -13.24 17.39
CA TYR A 372 18.70 -11.90 17.13
C TYR A 372 19.15 -10.91 18.20
N THR A 373 19.41 -9.69 17.76
CA THR A 373 19.46 -8.51 18.62
C THR A 373 18.13 -7.79 18.50
N VAL A 374 17.35 -7.78 19.59
CA VAL A 374 16.12 -6.99 19.68
C VAL A 374 16.52 -5.52 19.77
N LEU A 375 16.04 -4.72 18.83
CA LEU A 375 16.32 -3.29 18.74
C LEU A 375 15.17 -2.47 19.32
N GLU A 376 13.94 -2.91 19.09
CA GLU A 376 12.71 -2.33 19.65
C GLU A 376 11.76 -3.45 20.06
N ASP A 377 11.13 -3.32 21.22
CA ASP A 377 10.02 -4.15 21.69
C ASP A 377 9.13 -3.28 22.59
N GLY A 378 8.13 -2.67 21.99
CA GLY A 378 7.32 -1.63 22.63
C GLY A 378 5.89 -1.59 22.13
N LEU A 379 5.22 -0.48 22.46
CA LEU A 379 3.85 -0.20 22.03
C LEU A 379 3.82 1.04 21.15
N VAL A 380 3.08 0.96 20.05
CA VAL A 380 2.71 2.10 19.21
C VAL A 380 1.19 2.18 19.12
N TRP A 381 0.67 3.36 18.81
CA TRP A 381 -0.76 3.60 18.72
C TRP A 381 -1.16 3.88 17.28
N THR A 382 -2.22 3.24 16.82
CA THR A 382 -2.86 3.59 15.55
C THR A 382 -3.58 4.93 15.65
N GLU A 383 -3.95 5.48 14.49
CA GLU A 383 -4.68 6.75 14.40
C GLU A 383 -6.08 6.68 15.03
N ASP A 384 -6.63 5.46 15.16
CA ASP A 384 -7.88 5.20 15.88
C ASP A 384 -7.68 4.82 17.36
N GLY A 385 -6.46 4.99 17.89
CA GLY A 385 -6.16 4.82 19.31
C GLY A 385 -6.10 3.36 19.77
N ARG A 386 -5.82 2.41 18.88
CA ARG A 386 -5.60 1.01 19.24
C ARG A 386 -4.10 0.74 19.43
N PRO A 387 -3.70 0.05 20.52
CA PRO A 387 -2.31 -0.27 20.75
C PRO A 387 -1.88 -1.45 19.86
N LEU A 388 -0.70 -1.32 19.28
CA LEU A 388 -0.01 -2.38 18.57
C LEU A 388 1.30 -2.66 19.30
N SER A 389 1.69 -3.93 19.38
CA SER A 389 3.09 -4.27 19.61
C SER A 389 3.92 -3.75 18.44
N ALA A 390 5.08 -3.17 18.74
CA ALA A 390 6.05 -2.69 17.78
C ALA A 390 7.39 -3.36 18.08
N PHE A 391 7.76 -4.31 17.22
CA PHE A 391 8.92 -5.16 17.43
C PHE A 391 9.86 -5.07 16.22
N LEU A 392 11.11 -4.69 16.48
CA LEU A 392 12.18 -4.70 15.49
C LEU A 392 13.34 -5.52 16.04
N ALA A 393 13.78 -6.52 15.29
CA ALA A 393 14.97 -7.28 15.63
C ALA A 393 15.86 -7.47 14.40
N ARG A 394 17.16 -7.45 14.63
CA ARG A 394 18.18 -7.74 13.61
C ARG A 394 18.74 -9.13 13.83
N LYS A 395 18.74 -9.96 12.80
CA LYS A 395 19.40 -11.26 12.83
C LYS A 395 20.91 -11.07 12.79
N ALA A 396 21.65 -11.80 13.59
CA ALA A 396 23.11 -11.76 13.60
C ALA A 396 23.64 -12.03 12.18
N ALA A 397 24.56 -11.21 11.71
CA ALA A 397 25.35 -11.55 10.54
C ALA A 397 26.13 -12.82 10.90
N SER A 398 25.95 -13.90 10.15
CA SER A 398 26.68 -15.14 10.39
C SER A 398 28.17 -14.83 10.46
N ALA A 399 28.86 -15.24 11.54
CA ALA A 399 30.31 -15.33 11.50
C ALA A 399 30.69 -16.23 10.30
N SER A 400 31.74 -15.85 9.57
CA SER A 400 32.26 -16.59 8.41
C SER A 400 32.20 -18.09 8.64
N SER A 401 31.71 -18.83 7.65
CA SER A 401 31.50 -20.28 7.66
C SER A 401 32.63 -21.05 8.34
N ALA A 402 32.43 -21.41 9.60
CA ALA A 402 33.13 -22.52 10.23
C ALA A 402 32.05 -23.51 10.66
N SER A 403 32.04 -24.67 10.00
CA SER A 403 31.36 -25.90 10.42
C SER A 403 29.87 -26.03 10.10
N VAL A 404 29.51 -26.05 8.79
CA VAL A 404 28.41 -26.91 8.32
C VAL A 404 29.04 -28.16 7.70
N SER A 405 29.49 -29.05 8.57
CA SER A 405 29.92 -30.41 8.22
C SER A 405 29.62 -31.28 9.41
N ILE A 406 28.35 -31.64 9.58
CA ILE A 406 27.77 -32.78 10.30
C ILE A 406 26.27 -32.48 10.28
N ILE A 407 25.54 -33.02 9.29
CA ILE A 407 24.13 -33.48 9.30
C ILE A 407 23.83 -33.85 7.84
N THR A 408 24.55 -34.84 7.31
CA THR A 408 24.15 -35.59 6.11
C THR A 408 24.78 -36.97 6.15
N LYS A 409 24.50 -37.72 7.22
CA LYS A 409 24.79 -39.17 7.31
C LYS A 409 23.88 -39.79 8.37
N LEU A 410 22.60 -39.93 8.05
CA LEU A 410 21.64 -40.81 8.74
C LEU A 410 20.38 -40.92 7.86
N ALA A 411 20.54 -41.48 6.66
CA ALA A 411 19.42 -41.83 5.79
C ALA A 411 19.80 -42.92 4.78
N THR A 412 20.44 -44.00 5.21
CA THR A 412 20.50 -45.25 4.44
C THR A 412 20.75 -46.43 5.37
N SER A 413 19.69 -47.01 5.93
CA SER A 413 19.70 -48.38 6.42
C SER A 413 18.29 -48.96 6.28
N PRO A 414 18.08 -50.04 5.50
CA PRO A 414 16.77 -50.68 5.37
C PRO A 414 16.41 -51.47 6.64
N PRO A 415 15.11 -51.71 6.91
CA PRO A 415 14.66 -52.39 8.10
C PRO A 415 15.01 -53.89 8.08
N PRO A 416 15.23 -54.52 9.26
CA PRO A 416 15.52 -55.94 9.35
C PRO A 416 14.28 -56.77 9.00
N GLN A 417 14.48 -57.78 8.15
CA GLN A 417 13.47 -58.79 7.84
C GLN A 417 13.31 -59.74 9.04
N SER A 418 12.06 -59.99 9.44
CA SER A 418 11.68 -60.95 10.46
C SER A 418 11.71 -62.38 9.92
N THR A 419 12.37 -63.28 10.65
CA THR A 419 12.11 -64.73 10.65
C THR A 419 11.76 -65.17 12.05
#